data_AF-L7UCU7-F1
#
_entry.id   AF-L7UCU7-F1
#
_cell.length_a   1.000
_cell.length_b   1.000
_cell.length_c   1.000
_cell.angle_alpha   90.00
_cell.angle_beta   90.00
_cell.angle_gamma   90.00
#
_symmetry.space_group_name_H-M   'P 1'
#
loop_
_entity.id
_entity.type
_entity.pdbx_description
1 polymer ?
#
loop_
_entity_poly.entity_id
_entity_poly.type
_entity_poly.pdbx_seq_one_letter_code
_entity_poly.pdbx_strand_id
1 'polypeptide(L)'
;MRWNSPLRRGWFGAVTTIVALGVGCGPATDANEPQPVPETPAESLQVNLDDAFVAVPRKVSSEQQAVIRQRLDGQVSNSGESFYLAIRKSELNQRWFMSAFLKQLFPGAVMYGAASSLGTRVVSFKEQNGKLFVFDVDDRKTTSDIFDPDVLIEAWPIVNDYGAFNALRGSNSYILVDPTAGLNRFAIMGEAYGASGVRFETELAFAQRFRKISDGVTFEQVFTGYADVADPDSSDYLEDNQLRSSGTLGIALRRYQEGQGYTPTALPDQEHYFRGEPRLIPNTGVVEQTAAKWNIRPGMKPIKWIITDTVLSVQADPRFQQYDVVGAVKRGVESWNQAFGFKVFEASVGTSEGFADDDRNVIIFDPDASAGFAFANWRTNPNTAEIRGASVYINALWLELADGDFESDVQARVAAKVKNRAKTPKMSWGGFDSGHLCELPLPSLREGASAKHEKLKKKAPDAAAAAQELALTRRWSAT
;
A
#
# COMPACT_ATOMS: atom_id res chain seq x y z
N MET A 1 -42.83 17.34 23.77
CA MET A 1 -42.67 18.67 23.17
C MET A 1 -42.81 18.54 21.67
N ARG A 2 -43.92 19.02 21.11
CA ARG A 2 -44.17 19.18 19.67
C ARG A 2 -43.80 20.61 19.32
N TRP A 3 -43.21 20.86 18.15
CA TRP A 3 -43.36 22.13 17.44
C TRP A 3 -43.41 21.85 15.94
N ASN A 4 -44.44 22.42 15.31
CA ASN A 4 -44.91 22.18 13.94
C ASN A 4 -44.76 23.49 13.15
N SER A 5 -44.07 23.45 12.01
CA SER A 5 -44.37 24.13 10.71
C SER A 5 -44.50 25.69 10.67
N PRO A 6 -44.66 26.39 9.50
CA PRO A 6 -44.76 25.94 8.09
C PRO A 6 -43.99 26.75 7.00
N LEU A 7 -43.89 26.10 5.82
CA LEU A 7 -43.96 26.55 4.41
C LEU A 7 -44.03 28.05 4.03
N ARG A 8 -43.38 28.40 2.90
CA ARG A 8 -44.01 29.17 1.80
C ARG A 8 -43.37 28.91 0.42
N ARG A 9 -44.27 28.76 -0.59
CA ARG A 9 -44.08 28.66 -2.05
C ARG A 9 -44.27 30.03 -2.72
N GLY A 10 -43.74 30.17 -3.95
CA GLY A 10 -44.15 31.11 -5.02
C GLY A 10 -43.09 30.99 -6.14
N TRP A 11 -43.28 30.47 -7.36
CA TRP A 11 -44.30 30.51 -8.42
C TRP A 11 -44.37 31.83 -9.24
N PHE A 12 -43.99 31.66 -10.52
CA PHE A 12 -44.33 32.37 -11.76
C PHE A 12 -43.69 33.72 -12.15
N GLY A 13 -43.28 33.77 -13.43
CA GLY A 13 -42.98 34.99 -14.17
C GLY A 13 -42.38 34.74 -15.56
N ALA A 14 -43.11 34.07 -16.44
CA ALA A 14 -42.81 34.04 -17.87
C ALA A 14 -43.24 35.36 -18.52
N VAL A 15 -42.39 35.97 -19.35
CA VAL A 15 -42.77 37.07 -20.25
C VAL A 15 -42.28 36.73 -21.65
N THR A 16 -43.25 36.39 -22.49
CA THR A 16 -43.16 36.36 -23.96
C THR A 16 -43.27 37.79 -24.49
N THR A 17 -42.48 38.15 -25.49
CA THR A 17 -42.81 39.24 -26.42
C THR A 17 -42.39 38.84 -27.83
N ILE A 18 -43.38 38.82 -28.72
CA ILE A 18 -43.28 38.61 -30.17
C ILE A 18 -43.42 39.97 -30.83
N VAL A 19 -42.49 40.36 -31.72
CA VAL A 19 -42.69 41.30 -32.86
C VAL A 19 -41.57 40.97 -33.89
N ALA A 20 -41.85 40.23 -34.96
CA ALA A 20 -42.24 40.66 -36.32
C ALA A 20 -41.07 41.04 -37.28
N LEU A 21 -40.88 40.15 -38.26
CA LEU A 21 -40.48 40.31 -39.68
C LEU A 21 -39.70 41.56 -40.14
N GLY A 22 -38.51 41.32 -40.69
CA GLY A 22 -37.82 42.22 -41.63
C GLY A 22 -36.90 41.40 -42.55
N VAL A 23 -37.18 41.44 -43.85
CA VAL A 23 -36.39 40.84 -44.93
C VAL A 23 -35.24 41.80 -45.26
N GLY A 24 -34.00 41.32 -45.36
CA GLY A 24 -32.86 42.17 -45.72
C GLY A 24 -31.57 41.38 -45.95
N CYS A 25 -31.00 41.54 -47.14
CA CYS A 25 -29.85 40.80 -47.64
C CYS A 25 -28.53 41.23 -46.96
N GLY A 26 -27.71 40.24 -46.57
CA GLY A 26 -26.24 40.29 -46.47
C GLY A 26 -25.58 41.23 -45.43
N PRO A 27 -24.84 40.70 -44.45
CA PRO A 27 -23.75 41.44 -43.80
C PRO A 27 -22.44 41.14 -44.56
N ALA A 28 -21.69 42.13 -45.06
CA ALA A 28 -20.85 43.06 -44.29
C ALA A 28 -19.98 42.30 -43.29
N THR A 29 -18.72 42.09 -43.66
CA THR A 29 -17.66 41.51 -42.84
C THR A 29 -17.47 42.32 -41.55
N ASP A 30 -17.94 41.80 -40.43
CA ASP A 30 -17.62 42.32 -39.11
C ASP A 30 -16.18 41.95 -38.75
N ALA A 31 -15.35 42.97 -38.58
CA ALA A 31 -13.94 42.89 -38.18
C ALA A 31 -13.74 42.56 -36.69
N ASN A 32 -14.57 41.65 -36.13
CA ASN A 32 -14.51 41.27 -34.72
C ASN A 32 -14.86 39.78 -34.49
N GLU A 33 -14.66 38.93 -35.49
CA GLU A 33 -14.63 37.48 -35.26
C GLU A 33 -13.35 37.15 -34.46
N PRO A 34 -13.44 36.49 -33.28
CA PRO A 34 -12.25 35.99 -32.63
C PRO A 34 -11.57 35.03 -33.59
N GLN A 35 -10.36 35.37 -34.03
CA GLN A 35 -9.57 34.47 -34.85
C GLN A 35 -9.49 33.12 -34.13
N PRO A 36 -9.69 31.98 -34.83
CA PRO A 36 -9.39 30.69 -34.24
C PRO A 36 -7.94 30.75 -33.79
N VAL A 37 -7.74 30.63 -32.47
CA VAL A 37 -6.41 30.46 -31.89
C VAL A 37 -5.75 29.35 -32.69
N PRO A 38 -4.52 29.55 -33.22
CA PRO A 38 -3.83 28.48 -33.91
C PRO A 38 -3.77 27.29 -32.94
N GLU A 39 -4.47 26.19 -33.29
CA GLU A 39 -4.32 24.93 -32.58
C GLU A 39 -2.83 24.61 -32.63
N THR A 40 -2.15 24.81 -31.50
CA THR A 40 -0.77 24.39 -31.34
C THR A 40 -0.77 22.90 -31.71
N PRO A 41 0.08 22.45 -32.65
CA PRO A 41 0.03 21.07 -33.11
C PRO A 41 0.06 20.16 -31.90
N ALA A 42 -0.99 19.35 -31.73
CA ALA A 42 -1.07 18.39 -30.63
C ALA A 42 0.21 17.55 -30.70
N GLU A 43 1.05 17.70 -29.68
CA GLU A 43 2.32 17.00 -29.61
C GLU A 43 2.04 15.51 -29.76
N SER A 44 2.61 14.90 -30.79
CA SER A 44 2.28 13.52 -31.15
C SER A 44 2.76 12.58 -30.05
N LEU A 45 1.83 11.95 -29.32
CA LEU A 45 2.17 10.90 -28.38
C LEU A 45 2.75 9.70 -29.12
N GLN A 46 3.92 9.23 -28.69
CA GLN A 46 4.51 7.98 -29.17
C GLN A 46 4.12 6.84 -28.22
N VAL A 47 2.83 6.49 -28.21
CA VAL A 47 2.29 5.41 -27.37
C VAL A 47 1.66 4.35 -28.25
N ASN A 48 2.04 3.08 -28.03
CA ASN A 48 1.44 1.94 -28.72
C ASN A 48 0.30 1.32 -27.88
N LEU A 49 -0.87 1.16 -28.48
CA LEU A 49 -2.11 0.71 -27.84
C LEU A 49 -2.44 -0.76 -28.14
N ASP A 50 -1.54 -1.66 -27.73
CA ASP A 50 -1.66 -3.09 -28.03
C ASP A 50 -1.99 -3.97 -26.81
N ASP A 51 -1.81 -3.45 -25.59
CA ASP A 51 -1.98 -4.20 -24.35
C ASP A 51 -3.31 -3.93 -23.64
N ALA A 52 -3.67 -4.78 -22.67
CA ALA A 52 -4.84 -4.59 -21.81
C ALA A 52 -4.79 -3.25 -21.05
N PHE A 53 -3.60 -2.88 -20.57
CA PHE A 53 -3.33 -1.66 -19.85
C PHE A 53 -2.13 -0.95 -20.44
N VAL A 54 -2.23 0.35 -20.65
CA VAL A 54 -1.17 1.17 -21.23
C VAL A 54 -1.03 2.46 -20.44
N ALA A 55 0.18 2.79 -19.99
CA ALA A 55 0.49 4.12 -19.48
C ALA A 55 0.52 5.12 -20.63
N VAL A 56 -0.30 6.16 -20.52
CA VAL A 56 -0.34 7.29 -21.43
C VAL A 56 0.32 8.47 -20.71
N PRO A 57 1.46 8.99 -21.20
CA PRO A 57 2.16 10.08 -20.54
C PRO A 57 1.24 11.26 -20.27
N ARG A 58 1.34 11.83 -19.06
CA ARG A 58 0.61 13.00 -18.62
C ARG A 58 1.61 14.09 -18.29
N LYS A 59 1.45 15.26 -18.92
CA LYS A 59 2.22 16.44 -18.54
C LYS A 59 1.79 16.94 -17.16
N VAL A 60 2.78 17.17 -16.31
CA VAL A 60 2.60 17.79 -14.99
C VAL A 60 2.97 19.26 -15.13
N SER A 61 2.07 20.18 -14.74
CA SER A 61 2.33 21.63 -14.87
C SER A 61 3.50 22.05 -13.97
N SER A 62 4.16 23.17 -14.29
CA SER A 62 5.24 23.73 -13.46
C SER A 62 4.84 23.95 -12.01
N GLU A 63 3.60 24.42 -11.79
CA GLU A 63 3.04 24.65 -10.46
C GLU A 63 2.85 23.32 -9.72
N GLN A 64 2.28 22.32 -10.40
CA GLN A 64 2.08 21.00 -9.82
C GLN A 64 3.42 20.31 -9.53
N GLN A 65 4.43 20.47 -10.40
CA GLN A 65 5.78 19.97 -10.16
C GLN A 65 6.41 20.62 -8.91
N ALA A 66 6.24 21.93 -8.73
CA ALA A 66 6.74 22.63 -7.55
C ALA A 66 6.06 22.10 -6.26
N VAL A 67 4.74 21.89 -6.30
CA VAL A 67 3.99 21.31 -5.18
C VAL A 67 4.45 19.87 -4.88
N ILE A 68 4.64 19.03 -5.91
CA ILE A 68 5.15 17.67 -5.75
C ILE A 68 6.54 17.69 -5.11
N ARG A 69 7.46 18.51 -5.61
CA ARG A 69 8.81 18.63 -5.04
C ARG A 69 8.78 19.13 -3.60
N GLN A 70 7.89 20.08 -3.28
CA GLN A 70 7.79 20.60 -1.92
C GLN A 70 7.20 19.58 -0.93
N ARG A 71 6.23 18.77 -1.37
CA ARG A 71 5.42 17.91 -0.50
C ARG A 71 5.88 16.45 -0.46
N LEU A 72 6.51 15.97 -1.52
CA LEU A 72 6.90 14.57 -1.75
C LEU A 72 8.40 14.45 -2.12
N ASP A 73 9.24 15.38 -1.64
CA ASP A 73 10.67 15.39 -1.96
C ASP A 73 11.32 14.03 -1.65
N GLY A 74 12.17 13.57 -2.57
CA GLY A 74 12.84 12.27 -2.49
C GLY A 74 11.96 11.01 -2.67
N GLN A 75 10.63 11.13 -2.71
CA GLN A 75 9.71 9.98 -2.91
C GLN A 75 9.25 9.81 -4.37
N VAL A 76 9.31 10.89 -5.15
CA VAL A 76 8.98 10.88 -6.59
C VAL A 76 10.26 10.85 -7.41
N SER A 77 10.41 9.79 -8.21
CA SER A 77 11.59 9.57 -9.07
C SER A 77 11.75 10.64 -10.16
N ASN A 78 10.64 11.12 -10.72
CA ASN A 78 10.62 12.25 -11.64
C ASN A 78 9.31 13.03 -11.50
N SER A 79 9.35 14.20 -10.84
CA SER A 79 8.16 15.02 -10.58
C SER A 79 7.48 15.53 -11.85
N GLY A 80 8.16 15.51 -13.00
CA GLY A 80 7.64 15.94 -14.29
C GLY A 80 6.90 14.84 -15.07
N GLU A 81 7.02 13.58 -14.66
CA GLU A 81 6.51 12.42 -15.40
C GLU A 81 5.46 11.67 -14.58
N SER A 82 4.19 11.86 -14.95
CA SER A 82 3.09 11.00 -14.51
C SER A 82 2.39 10.39 -15.71
N PHE A 83 1.34 9.60 -15.47
CA PHE A 83 0.59 8.97 -16.55
C PHE A 83 -0.90 8.84 -16.22
N TYR A 84 -1.70 8.85 -17.27
CA TYR A 84 -3.04 8.28 -17.27
C TYR A 84 -2.97 6.80 -17.60
N LEU A 85 -3.95 6.03 -17.14
CA LEU A 85 -4.05 4.60 -17.46
C LEU A 85 -5.09 4.40 -18.56
N ALA A 86 -4.68 3.93 -19.72
CA ALA A 86 -5.59 3.48 -20.77
C ALA A 86 -5.91 1.99 -20.56
N ILE A 87 -7.20 1.66 -20.49
CA ILE A 87 -7.71 0.30 -20.27
C ILE A 87 -8.50 -0.12 -21.51
N ARG A 88 -8.15 -1.26 -22.10
CA ARG A 88 -8.84 -1.76 -23.30
C ARG A 88 -10.28 -2.13 -22.95
N LYS A 89 -11.24 -1.68 -23.75
CA LYS A 89 -12.68 -1.91 -23.52
C LYS A 89 -13.08 -3.38 -23.48
N SER A 90 -12.34 -4.26 -24.16
CA SER A 90 -12.56 -5.71 -24.10
C SER A 90 -12.26 -6.33 -22.74
N GLU A 91 -11.50 -5.63 -21.89
CA GLU A 91 -11.13 -6.08 -20.54
C GLU A 91 -12.18 -5.68 -19.49
N LEU A 92 -13.18 -4.88 -19.88
CA LEU A 92 -14.31 -4.55 -19.01
C LEU A 92 -15.12 -5.81 -18.72
N ASN A 93 -15.60 -5.93 -17.49
CA ASN A 93 -16.28 -7.11 -16.94
C ASN A 93 -15.43 -8.41 -16.92
N GLN A 94 -14.16 -8.37 -17.33
CA GLN A 94 -13.24 -9.49 -17.12
C GLN A 94 -12.75 -9.50 -15.67
N ARG A 95 -12.34 -10.69 -15.19
CA ARG A 95 -11.75 -10.85 -13.87
C ARG A 95 -10.25 -10.55 -13.90
N TRP A 96 -9.81 -9.75 -12.95
CA TRP A 96 -8.42 -9.39 -12.73
C TRP A 96 -8.06 -9.58 -11.26
N PHE A 97 -6.84 -10.02 -10.97
CA PHE A 97 -6.26 -9.80 -9.66
C PHE A 97 -5.85 -8.33 -9.54
N MET A 98 -6.31 -7.70 -8.47
CA MET A 98 -5.82 -6.41 -8.02
C MET A 98 -5.10 -6.60 -6.69
N SER A 99 -3.82 -6.25 -6.64
CA SER A 99 -3.00 -6.39 -5.44
C SER A 99 -2.41 -5.05 -5.06
N ALA A 100 -2.29 -4.80 -3.76
CA ALA A 100 -1.70 -3.58 -3.23
C ALA A 100 -0.57 -3.93 -2.24
N PHE A 101 0.51 -3.17 -2.30
CA PHE A 101 1.67 -3.32 -1.42
C PHE A 101 2.07 -1.95 -0.87
N LEU A 102 2.11 -1.82 0.45
CA LEU A 102 2.55 -0.60 1.10
C LEU A 102 4.08 -0.54 1.12
N LYS A 103 4.65 0.16 0.14
CA LYS A 103 6.09 0.27 -0.04
C LYS A 103 6.73 1.15 1.03
N GLN A 104 6.12 2.31 1.26
CA GLN A 104 6.58 3.32 2.20
C GLN A 104 5.39 3.93 2.92
N LEU A 105 5.61 4.32 4.17
CA LEU A 105 4.64 5.07 4.97
C LEU A 105 5.42 6.02 5.89
N PHE A 106 5.00 7.26 6.00
CA PHE A 106 5.57 8.26 6.89
C PHE A 106 4.48 8.72 7.86
N PRO A 107 4.79 8.91 9.17
CA PRO A 107 6.14 9.02 9.73
C PRO A 107 6.80 7.72 10.23
N GLY A 108 6.04 6.67 10.52
CA GLY A 108 6.60 5.48 11.19
C GLY A 108 7.24 4.41 10.31
N ALA A 109 7.24 4.53 8.97
CA ALA A 109 7.83 3.53 8.07
C ALA A 109 7.36 2.10 8.36
N VAL A 110 8.29 1.17 8.55
CA VAL A 110 8.00 -0.22 8.85
C VAL A 110 7.29 -0.36 10.21
N MET A 111 7.54 0.54 11.16
CA MET A 111 6.82 0.58 12.44
C MET A 111 5.32 0.86 12.26
N TYR A 112 4.90 1.42 11.12
CA TYR A 112 3.49 1.67 10.75
C TYR A 112 3.00 0.73 9.63
N GLY A 113 3.75 -0.34 9.34
CA GLY A 113 3.34 -1.38 8.39
C GLY A 113 3.84 -1.19 6.96
N ALA A 114 4.80 -0.29 6.68
CA ALA A 114 5.51 -0.32 5.40
C ALA A 114 6.20 -1.66 5.16
N ALA A 115 6.60 -1.93 3.91
CA ALA A 115 7.12 -3.22 3.46
C ALA A 115 6.12 -4.38 3.58
N SER A 116 4.81 -4.11 3.52
CA SER A 116 3.76 -5.13 3.65
C SER A 116 2.79 -5.19 2.48
N SER A 117 2.34 -6.41 2.18
CA SER A 117 1.19 -6.65 1.30
C SER A 117 -0.09 -6.20 2.01
N LEU A 118 -0.93 -5.43 1.32
CA LEU A 118 -2.31 -5.11 1.73
C LEU A 118 -3.32 -6.14 1.20
N GLY A 119 -2.84 -7.23 0.60
CA GLY A 119 -3.66 -8.33 0.10
C GLY A 119 -3.96 -8.25 -1.40
N THR A 120 -4.86 -9.14 -1.82
CA THR A 120 -5.26 -9.31 -3.23
C THR A 120 -6.77 -9.50 -3.30
N ARG A 121 -7.39 -8.84 -4.28
CA ARG A 121 -8.82 -8.97 -4.58
C ARG A 121 -9.01 -9.45 -6.01
N VAL A 122 -10.15 -10.06 -6.28
CA VAL A 122 -10.59 -10.37 -7.65
C VAL A 122 -11.53 -9.26 -8.06
N VAL A 123 -11.14 -8.49 -9.08
CA VAL A 123 -11.86 -7.29 -9.48
C VAL A 123 -12.39 -7.39 -10.91
N SER A 124 -13.44 -6.62 -11.19
CA SER A 124 -13.90 -6.34 -12.54
C SER A 124 -14.10 -4.83 -12.74
N PHE A 125 -14.04 -4.39 -13.99
CA PHE A 125 -14.17 -2.99 -14.37
C PHE A 125 -15.49 -2.71 -15.07
N LYS A 126 -16.15 -1.61 -14.70
CA LYS A 126 -17.40 -1.18 -15.32
C LYS A 126 -17.42 0.32 -15.56
N GLU A 127 -17.68 0.71 -16.80
CA GLU A 127 -17.88 2.12 -17.17
C GLU A 127 -19.31 2.56 -16.85
N GLN A 128 -19.46 3.57 -15.98
CA GLN A 128 -20.76 4.20 -15.68
C GLN A 128 -20.56 5.67 -15.28
N ASN A 129 -21.49 6.55 -15.67
CA ASN A 129 -21.56 7.95 -15.20
C ASN A 129 -20.22 8.73 -15.26
N GLY A 130 -19.44 8.55 -16.33
CA GLY A 130 -18.15 9.23 -16.51
C GLY A 130 -17.01 8.72 -15.61
N LYS A 131 -17.20 7.56 -14.97
CA LYS A 131 -16.19 6.89 -14.15
C LYS A 131 -16.00 5.44 -14.59
N LEU A 132 -14.80 4.93 -14.35
CA LEU A 132 -14.54 3.51 -14.37
C LEU A 132 -14.57 2.99 -12.94
N PHE A 133 -15.62 2.25 -12.61
CA PHE A 133 -15.77 1.58 -11.32
C PHE A 133 -15.01 0.27 -11.30
N VAL A 134 -14.35 0.00 -10.18
CA VAL A 134 -13.65 -1.25 -9.86
C VAL A 134 -14.44 -1.96 -8.77
N PHE A 135 -15.04 -3.09 -9.13
CA PHE A 135 -15.84 -3.90 -8.22
C PHE A 135 -15.06 -5.13 -7.76
N ASP A 136 -15.13 -5.43 -6.47
CA ASP A 136 -14.78 -6.74 -5.93
C ASP A 136 -15.81 -7.76 -6.40
N VAL A 137 -15.36 -8.76 -7.16
CA VAL A 137 -16.17 -9.87 -7.70
C VAL A 137 -15.68 -11.20 -7.13
N ASP A 138 -15.34 -11.18 -5.84
CA ASP A 138 -14.88 -12.31 -5.05
C ASP A 138 -16.05 -13.27 -4.74
N ASP A 139 -16.03 -14.43 -5.42
CA ASP A 139 -17.04 -15.50 -5.30
C ASP A 139 -17.19 -16.07 -3.88
N ARG A 140 -16.27 -15.77 -2.96
CA ARG A 140 -16.37 -16.23 -1.57
C ARG A 140 -17.49 -15.56 -0.81
N LYS A 141 -17.93 -14.38 -1.25
CA LYS A 141 -18.92 -13.56 -0.56
C LYS A 141 -20.33 -13.81 -1.06
N THR A 142 -20.49 -14.61 -2.11
CA THR A 142 -21.80 -14.98 -2.66
C THR A 142 -22.55 -15.85 -1.65
N THR A 143 -23.71 -15.37 -1.20
CA THR A 143 -24.50 -16.05 -0.15
C THR A 143 -25.58 -16.96 -0.74
N SER A 144 -26.10 -16.61 -1.91
CA SER A 144 -27.15 -17.33 -2.62
C SER A 144 -27.12 -16.99 -4.12
N ASP A 145 -27.91 -17.70 -4.91
CA ASP A 145 -28.03 -17.45 -6.36
C ASP A 145 -28.63 -16.07 -6.68
N ILE A 146 -29.23 -15.40 -5.69
CA ILE A 146 -29.91 -14.11 -5.84
C ILE A 146 -29.07 -12.96 -5.25
N PHE A 147 -28.31 -13.24 -4.19
CA PHE A 147 -27.57 -12.22 -3.43
C PHE A 147 -26.07 -12.40 -3.60
N ASP A 148 -25.55 -11.72 -4.64
CA ASP A 148 -24.13 -11.60 -4.95
C ASP A 148 -23.68 -10.14 -4.80
N PRO A 149 -22.91 -9.80 -3.75
CA PRO A 149 -22.54 -8.42 -3.48
C PRO A 149 -21.34 -7.98 -4.32
N ASP A 150 -21.58 -7.25 -5.40
CA ASP A 150 -20.54 -6.42 -6.04
C ASP A 150 -20.13 -5.30 -5.08
N VAL A 151 -18.92 -5.36 -4.53
CA VAL A 151 -18.43 -4.34 -3.58
C VAL A 151 -17.57 -3.32 -4.32
N LEU A 152 -17.97 -2.05 -4.29
CA LEU A 152 -17.18 -0.97 -4.89
C LEU A 152 -15.86 -0.74 -4.11
N ILE A 153 -14.73 -0.96 -4.78
CA ILE A 153 -13.37 -0.76 -4.25
C ILE A 153 -12.87 0.64 -4.62
N GLU A 154 -12.93 0.97 -5.92
CA GLU A 154 -12.30 2.16 -6.50
C GLU A 154 -13.18 2.70 -7.66
N ALA A 155 -13.10 3.98 -7.96
CA ALA A 155 -13.79 4.62 -9.07
C ALA A 155 -12.92 5.73 -9.68
N TRP A 156 -12.21 5.41 -10.75
CA TRP A 156 -11.35 6.36 -11.44
C TRP A 156 -12.15 7.24 -12.41
N PRO A 157 -11.91 8.56 -12.46
CA PRO A 157 -12.56 9.44 -13.43
C PRO A 157 -12.06 9.13 -14.84
N ILE A 158 -12.99 9.15 -15.80
CA ILE A 158 -12.66 8.99 -17.22
C ILE A 158 -12.22 10.34 -17.78
N VAL A 159 -11.08 10.34 -18.47
CA VAL A 159 -10.47 11.51 -19.10
C VAL A 159 -10.85 11.50 -20.59
N ASN A 160 -11.81 12.35 -20.97
CA ASN A 160 -12.34 12.40 -22.34
C ASN A 160 -11.69 13.48 -23.21
N ASP A 161 -11.10 14.49 -22.59
CA ASP A 161 -10.61 15.73 -23.21
C ASP A 161 -9.09 15.74 -23.46
N TYR A 162 -8.43 14.59 -23.35
CA TYR A 162 -6.99 14.48 -23.62
C TYR A 162 -6.71 14.29 -25.12
N GLY A 163 -6.71 15.40 -25.87
CA GLY A 163 -6.61 15.42 -27.33
C GLY A 163 -5.45 14.60 -27.91
N ALA A 164 -4.29 14.60 -27.24
CA ALA A 164 -3.12 13.86 -27.68
C ALA A 164 -3.34 12.33 -27.67
N PHE A 165 -4.11 11.80 -26.70
CA PHE A 165 -4.52 10.40 -26.69
C PHE A 165 -5.63 10.12 -27.70
N ASN A 166 -6.62 11.02 -27.80
CA ASN A 166 -7.75 10.86 -28.72
C ASN A 166 -7.29 10.77 -30.19
N ALA A 167 -6.19 11.44 -30.54
CA ALA A 167 -5.57 11.38 -31.87
C ALA A 167 -4.84 10.05 -32.17
N LEU A 168 -4.56 9.21 -31.17
CA LEU A 168 -3.90 7.92 -31.39
C LEU A 168 -4.80 6.95 -32.14
N ARG A 169 -4.22 6.20 -33.08
CA ARG A 169 -4.92 5.11 -33.77
C ARG A 169 -5.35 4.05 -32.75
N GLY A 170 -6.64 3.73 -32.73
CA GLY A 170 -7.21 2.71 -31.83
C GLY A 170 -7.61 3.23 -30.45
N SER A 171 -7.44 4.52 -30.15
CA SER A 171 -7.85 5.15 -28.88
C SER A 171 -9.31 4.88 -28.50
N ASN A 172 -10.20 4.82 -29.50
CA ASN A 172 -11.62 4.48 -29.34
C ASN A 172 -11.91 3.10 -28.72
N SER A 173 -10.94 2.18 -28.77
CA SER A 173 -11.02 0.84 -28.19
C SER A 173 -10.61 0.81 -26.71
N TYR A 174 -10.26 1.96 -26.15
CA TYR A 174 -9.76 2.13 -24.79
C TYR A 174 -10.61 3.15 -24.01
N ILE A 175 -10.53 3.06 -22.68
CA ILE A 175 -10.98 4.09 -21.75
C ILE A 175 -9.73 4.65 -21.08
N LEU A 176 -9.58 5.97 -21.11
CA LEU A 176 -8.50 6.67 -20.42
C LEU A 176 -8.98 7.10 -19.04
N VAL A 177 -8.24 6.75 -17.99
CA VAL A 177 -8.58 7.11 -16.60
C VAL A 177 -7.41 7.76 -15.89
N ASP A 178 -7.71 8.57 -14.87
CA ASP A 178 -6.70 9.07 -13.93
C ASP A 178 -6.68 8.20 -12.66
N PRO A 179 -5.69 7.31 -12.49
CA PRO A 179 -5.61 6.45 -11.32
C PRO A 179 -5.32 7.22 -10.01
N THR A 180 -4.85 8.47 -10.09
CA THR A 180 -4.53 9.30 -8.92
C THR A 180 -5.73 10.08 -8.39
N ALA A 181 -6.79 10.22 -9.18
CA ALA A 181 -7.97 11.01 -8.86
C ALA A 181 -9.20 10.13 -8.54
N GLY A 182 -8.95 8.89 -8.11
CA GLY A 182 -10.00 7.96 -7.67
C GLY A 182 -10.68 8.36 -6.36
N LEU A 183 -11.42 7.41 -5.80
CA LEU A 183 -11.97 7.48 -4.45
C LEU A 183 -10.87 7.60 -3.39
N ASN A 184 -9.68 7.03 -3.62
CA ASN A 184 -8.51 7.16 -2.74
C ASN A 184 -8.87 6.91 -1.26
N ARG A 185 -9.65 5.84 -1.01
CA ARG A 185 -10.16 5.49 0.32
C ARG A 185 -9.05 4.89 1.18
N PHE A 186 -8.03 5.68 1.48
CA PHE A 186 -7.02 5.34 2.48
C PHE A 186 -7.66 5.41 3.87
N ALA A 187 -7.39 4.43 4.72
CA ALA A 187 -7.63 4.55 6.15
C ALA A 187 -6.31 4.30 6.86
N ILE A 188 -5.93 5.21 7.75
CA ILE A 188 -4.71 5.11 8.54
C ILE A 188 -5.15 4.82 9.97
N MET A 189 -4.43 3.98 10.72
CA MET A 189 -4.67 3.58 12.11
C MET A 189 -5.72 2.48 12.37
N GLY A 190 -6.23 1.80 11.33
CA GLY A 190 -7.49 1.01 11.34
C GLY A 190 -7.66 -0.11 12.38
N GLU A 191 -6.59 -0.59 13.04
CA GLU A 191 -6.70 -1.59 14.12
C GLU A 191 -6.03 -1.17 15.45
N ALA A 192 -5.02 -0.29 15.42
CA ALA A 192 -4.24 0.04 16.61
C ALA A 192 -5.07 0.75 17.69
N TYR A 193 -6.06 1.54 17.29
CA TYR A 193 -6.89 2.33 18.21
C TYR A 193 -8.37 1.91 18.22
N GLY A 194 -8.72 0.77 17.59
CA GLY A 194 -10.11 0.31 17.52
C GLY A 194 -11.03 1.22 16.68
N ALA A 195 -10.45 2.10 15.87
CA ALA A 195 -11.17 3.04 15.01
C ALA A 195 -11.25 2.48 13.58
N SER A 196 -12.21 1.59 13.33
CA SER A 196 -12.69 1.39 11.97
C SER A 196 -13.23 2.73 11.45
N GLY A 197 -12.72 3.22 10.32
CA GLY A 197 -13.29 4.40 9.64
C GLY A 197 -12.59 5.74 9.86
N VAL A 198 -11.32 5.77 10.28
CA VAL A 198 -10.49 6.99 10.20
C VAL A 198 -10.43 7.45 8.75
N ARG A 199 -10.97 8.64 8.48
CA ARG A 199 -11.01 9.21 7.14
C ARG A 199 -9.66 9.86 6.85
N PHE A 200 -9.06 9.47 5.73
CA PHE A 200 -7.91 10.17 5.19
C PHE A 200 -8.33 11.03 4.01
N GLU A 201 -8.06 12.33 4.10
CA GLU A 201 -8.24 13.27 3.00
C GLU A 201 -6.92 13.41 2.24
N THR A 202 -6.93 12.95 0.99
CA THR A 202 -5.75 13.05 0.12
C THR A 202 -5.57 14.49 -0.33
N GLU A 203 -4.46 15.13 0.07
CA GLU A 203 -4.07 16.45 -0.43
C GLU A 203 -3.47 16.32 -1.84
N LEU A 204 -2.62 15.31 -2.05
CA LEU A 204 -1.91 15.09 -3.29
C LEU A 204 -1.70 13.60 -3.52
N ALA A 205 -1.95 13.15 -4.75
CA ALA A 205 -1.60 11.82 -5.23
C ALA A 205 -0.88 11.91 -6.59
N PHE A 206 0.05 11.00 -6.82
CA PHE A 206 0.91 10.99 -8.01
C PHE A 206 1.21 9.55 -8.45
N ALA A 207 1.02 9.25 -9.73
CA ALA A 207 1.32 7.93 -10.29
C ALA A 207 2.71 7.93 -10.95
N GLN A 208 3.52 6.91 -10.65
CA GLN A 208 4.86 6.73 -11.19
C GLN A 208 5.21 5.25 -11.43
N ARG A 209 6.39 4.99 -12.00
CA ARG A 209 7.00 3.64 -12.11
C ARG A 209 6.07 2.59 -12.74
N PHE A 210 5.37 2.95 -13.81
CA PHE A 210 4.58 1.99 -14.58
C PHE A 210 5.49 0.93 -15.23
N ARG A 211 5.14 -0.34 -15.08
CA ARG A 211 5.86 -1.47 -15.65
C ARG A 211 4.89 -2.52 -16.18
N LYS A 212 5.17 -3.01 -17.38
CA LYS A 212 4.49 -4.18 -17.95
C LYS A 212 5.09 -5.46 -17.39
N ILE A 213 4.22 -6.42 -17.09
CA ILE A 213 4.58 -7.79 -16.69
C ILE A 213 3.86 -8.80 -17.57
N SER A 214 4.26 -10.07 -17.52
CA SER A 214 3.81 -11.09 -18.47
C SER A 214 2.30 -11.30 -18.50
N ASP A 215 1.61 -11.04 -17.39
CA ASP A 215 0.17 -11.25 -17.22
C ASP A 215 -0.56 -9.97 -16.80
N GLY A 216 0.04 -8.78 -16.95
CA GLY A 216 -0.57 -7.54 -16.47
C GLY A 216 0.38 -6.36 -16.38
N VAL A 217 0.13 -5.49 -15.40
CA VAL A 217 0.92 -4.28 -15.13
C VAL A 217 1.11 -4.04 -13.64
N THR A 218 2.17 -3.32 -13.29
CA THR A 218 2.39 -2.75 -11.96
C THR A 218 2.67 -1.26 -12.08
N PHE A 219 2.30 -0.49 -11.07
CA PHE A 219 2.67 0.92 -10.95
C PHE A 219 2.67 1.36 -9.50
N GLU A 220 3.18 2.55 -9.22
CA GLU A 220 3.16 3.14 -7.89
C GLU A 220 2.24 4.34 -7.84
N GLN A 221 1.53 4.48 -6.72
CA GLN A 221 0.80 5.69 -6.35
C GLN A 221 1.42 6.25 -5.06
N VAL A 222 2.06 7.41 -5.19
CA VAL A 222 2.57 8.20 -4.07
C VAL A 222 1.45 9.13 -3.60
N PHE A 223 1.25 9.24 -2.30
CA PHE A 223 0.20 10.08 -1.73
C PHE A 223 0.69 10.83 -0.49
N THR A 224 0.05 11.97 -0.21
CA THR A 224 0.14 12.68 1.08
C THR A 224 -1.22 13.30 1.38
N GLY A 225 -1.51 13.48 2.66
CA GLY A 225 -2.80 13.99 3.11
C GLY A 225 -2.90 14.01 4.63
N TYR A 226 -4.14 14.12 5.11
CA TYR A 226 -4.44 14.24 6.52
C TYR A 226 -5.49 13.23 6.96
N ALA A 227 -5.22 12.52 8.05
CA ALA A 227 -6.22 11.76 8.78
C ALA A 227 -7.12 12.72 9.59
N ASP A 228 -8.34 12.30 9.89
CA ASP A 228 -9.25 13.00 10.80
C ASP A 228 -9.01 12.65 12.29
N VAL A 229 -8.06 11.74 12.55
CA VAL A 229 -7.59 11.36 13.89
C VAL A 229 -6.09 11.64 13.99
N ALA A 230 -5.70 12.29 15.09
CA ALA A 230 -4.30 12.59 15.40
C ALA A 230 -3.54 11.32 15.79
N ASP A 231 -2.36 11.15 15.20
CA ASP A 231 -1.36 10.19 15.60
C ASP A 231 -0.56 10.72 16.81
N PRO A 232 -0.77 10.18 18.02
CA PRO A 232 -0.06 10.64 19.21
C PRO A 232 1.45 10.34 19.14
N ASP A 233 1.86 9.39 18.31
CA ASP A 233 3.25 8.97 18.19
C ASP A 233 4.00 9.70 17.06
N SER A 234 3.35 10.58 16.29
CA SER A 234 3.98 11.26 15.14
C SER A 234 5.26 12.01 15.50
N SER A 235 5.28 12.63 16.69
CA SER A 235 6.42 13.39 17.19
C SER A 235 7.62 12.51 17.56
N ASP A 236 7.39 11.23 17.92
CA ASP A 236 8.48 10.27 18.13
C ASP A 236 9.22 9.98 16.81
N TYR A 237 8.59 10.27 15.67
CA TYR A 237 9.10 10.08 14.31
C TYR A 237 9.32 11.39 13.55
N LEU A 238 9.48 12.51 14.28
CA LEU A 238 9.82 13.82 13.72
C LEU A 238 8.76 14.41 12.76
N GLU A 239 7.48 14.03 12.92
CA GLU A 239 6.36 14.70 12.25
C GLU A 239 5.59 15.56 13.26
N ASP A 240 5.72 16.88 13.08
CA ASP A 240 5.08 17.90 13.93
C ASP A 240 3.56 17.93 13.75
N ASN A 241 3.07 17.60 12.56
CA ASN A 241 1.65 17.53 12.26
C ASN A 241 1.11 16.11 12.47
N GLN A 242 0.52 15.89 13.64
CA GLN A 242 -0.08 14.62 14.05
C GLN A 242 -1.17 14.08 13.11
N LEU A 243 -1.74 14.91 12.22
CA LEU A 243 -2.75 14.45 11.26
C LEU A 243 -2.11 14.03 9.94
N ARG A 244 -0.86 14.42 9.66
CA ARG A 244 -0.24 14.24 8.36
C ARG A 244 0.28 12.81 8.20
N SER A 245 0.06 12.27 7.01
CA SER A 245 0.76 11.06 6.59
C SER A 245 1.01 11.09 5.08
N SER A 246 2.04 10.37 4.66
CA SER A 246 2.36 10.15 3.26
C SER A 246 2.86 8.74 3.05
N GLY A 247 2.81 8.26 1.81
CA GLY A 247 3.25 6.90 1.52
C GLY A 247 3.27 6.59 0.04
N THR A 248 3.73 5.38 -0.27
CA THR A 248 3.82 4.85 -1.62
C THR A 248 3.14 3.49 -1.65
N LEU A 249 2.09 3.34 -2.46
CA LEU A 249 1.46 2.07 -2.75
C LEU A 249 1.97 1.52 -4.08
N GLY A 250 2.49 0.30 -4.08
CA GLY A 250 2.60 -0.51 -5.29
C GLY A 250 1.24 -1.13 -5.61
N ILE A 251 0.73 -0.91 -6.81
CA ILE A 251 -0.53 -1.47 -7.30
C ILE A 251 -0.23 -2.39 -8.48
N ALA A 252 -0.84 -3.56 -8.52
CA ALA A 252 -0.75 -4.48 -9.63
C ALA A 252 -2.14 -4.89 -10.14
N LEU A 253 -2.26 -4.95 -11.47
CA LEU A 253 -3.43 -5.47 -12.18
C LEU A 253 -2.97 -6.63 -13.04
N ARG A 254 -3.36 -7.85 -12.69
CA ARG A 254 -2.92 -9.10 -13.35
C ARG A 254 -4.10 -9.95 -13.76
N ARG A 255 -4.01 -10.63 -14.90
CA ARG A 255 -5.10 -11.47 -15.40
C ARG A 255 -5.48 -12.49 -14.34
N TYR A 256 -6.77 -12.67 -14.11
CA TYR A 256 -7.23 -13.72 -13.20
C TYR A 256 -6.95 -15.08 -13.84
N GLN A 257 -6.02 -15.83 -13.26
CA GLN A 257 -5.70 -17.18 -13.66
C GLN A 257 -5.08 -17.94 -12.48
N GLU A 258 -5.54 -19.16 -12.26
CA GLU A 258 -4.89 -20.11 -11.36
C GLU A 258 -3.71 -20.78 -12.04
N GLY A 259 -2.69 -21.13 -11.26
CA GLY A 259 -1.57 -21.90 -11.77
C GLY A 259 -2.06 -23.24 -12.32
N GLN A 260 -1.55 -23.62 -13.50
CA GLN A 260 -1.96 -24.87 -14.15
C GLN A 260 -1.85 -26.07 -13.19
N GLY A 261 -2.96 -26.81 -13.03
CA GLY A 261 -3.03 -27.97 -12.15
C GLY A 261 -3.13 -27.66 -10.65
N TYR A 262 -3.30 -26.39 -10.26
CA TYR A 262 -3.59 -26.05 -8.87
C TYR A 262 -4.92 -26.69 -8.45
N THR A 263 -4.98 -27.13 -7.20
CA THR A 263 -6.20 -27.62 -6.58
C THR A 263 -6.22 -27.15 -5.14
N PRO A 264 -7.29 -26.45 -4.69
CA PRO A 264 -7.47 -26.09 -3.29
C PRO A 264 -7.33 -27.32 -2.40
N THR A 265 -6.68 -27.15 -1.25
CA THR A 265 -6.45 -28.24 -0.29
C THR A 265 -7.31 -28.02 0.92
N ALA A 266 -8.16 -28.99 1.25
CA ALA A 266 -8.94 -28.95 2.49
C ALA A 266 -8.02 -28.85 3.70
N LEU A 267 -8.46 -28.15 4.75
CA LEU A 267 -7.70 -28.09 5.99
C LEU A 267 -7.70 -29.48 6.66
N PRO A 268 -6.53 -30.02 7.04
CA PRO A 268 -6.46 -31.26 7.81
C PRO A 268 -6.93 -31.04 9.25
N ASP A 269 -7.33 -32.13 9.94
CA ASP A 269 -7.75 -32.09 11.35
C ASP A 269 -6.66 -31.55 12.29
N GLN A 270 -5.39 -31.76 11.95
CA GLN A 270 -4.24 -31.18 12.68
C GLN A 270 -3.57 -30.10 11.83
N GLU A 271 -3.66 -28.86 12.31
CA GLU A 271 -3.28 -27.69 11.53
C GLU A 271 -1.79 -27.37 11.62
N HIS A 272 -1.08 -27.61 10.51
CA HIS A 272 0.26 -27.06 10.24
C HIS A 272 0.28 -26.11 9.03
N TYR A 273 -0.90 -25.82 8.48
CA TYR A 273 -1.07 -24.98 7.30
C TYR A 273 -1.50 -23.58 7.70
N PHE A 274 -1.04 -22.60 6.92
CA PHE A 274 -1.72 -21.33 6.86
C PHE A 274 -3.09 -21.51 6.22
N ARG A 275 -4.07 -20.75 6.70
CA ARG A 275 -5.44 -20.79 6.20
C ARG A 275 -5.60 -19.76 5.09
N GLY A 276 -6.30 -20.13 4.03
CA GLY A 276 -6.84 -19.21 3.05
C GLY A 276 -8.01 -18.42 3.63
N GLU A 277 -8.53 -17.49 2.83
CA GLU A 277 -9.69 -16.72 3.25
C GLU A 277 -10.97 -17.59 3.32
N PRO A 278 -11.88 -17.33 4.28
CA PRO A 278 -13.12 -18.09 4.40
C PRO A 278 -14.04 -17.86 3.21
N ARG A 279 -14.78 -18.89 2.82
CA ARG A 279 -15.72 -18.90 1.69
C ARG A 279 -17.12 -19.29 2.16
N LEU A 280 -18.11 -18.49 1.80
CA LEU A 280 -19.51 -18.90 1.91
C LEU A 280 -19.84 -19.90 0.80
N ILE A 281 -20.53 -20.98 1.17
CA ILE A 281 -21.08 -21.93 0.21
C ILE A 281 -22.53 -21.50 -0.10
N PRO A 282 -22.82 -21.06 -1.34
CA PRO A 282 -24.12 -20.51 -1.68
C PRO A 282 -25.28 -21.43 -1.31
N ASN A 283 -26.35 -20.87 -0.77
CA ASN A 283 -27.59 -21.57 -0.41
C ASN A 283 -27.45 -22.65 0.69
N THR A 284 -26.36 -22.66 1.47
CA THR A 284 -26.18 -23.67 2.52
C THR A 284 -26.00 -23.09 3.93
N GLY A 285 -25.59 -21.82 4.04
CA GLY A 285 -25.17 -21.22 5.31
C GLY A 285 -23.85 -21.77 5.86
N VAL A 286 -23.15 -22.62 5.10
CA VAL A 286 -21.86 -23.21 5.47
C VAL A 286 -20.72 -22.27 5.08
N VAL A 287 -19.71 -22.20 5.93
CA VAL A 287 -18.42 -21.56 5.65
C VAL A 287 -17.38 -22.65 5.46
N GLU A 288 -16.67 -22.61 4.33
CA GLU A 288 -15.52 -23.46 4.06
C GLU A 288 -14.22 -22.65 4.11
N GLN A 289 -13.12 -23.30 4.44
CA GLN A 289 -11.79 -22.72 4.37
C GLN A 289 -10.79 -23.77 3.88
N THR A 290 -9.80 -23.33 3.11
CA THR A 290 -8.77 -24.19 2.52
C THR A 290 -7.39 -23.79 3.03
N ALA A 291 -6.40 -24.67 2.87
CA ALA A 291 -5.01 -24.37 3.15
C ALA A 291 -4.44 -23.42 2.10
N ALA A 292 -3.81 -22.35 2.54
CA ALA A 292 -3.02 -21.46 1.68
C ALA A 292 -1.69 -22.12 1.34
N LYS A 293 -1.41 -22.27 0.04
CA LYS A 293 -0.17 -22.92 -0.43
C LYS A 293 0.24 -22.46 -1.81
N TRP A 294 1.53 -22.63 -2.10
CA TRP A 294 2.06 -22.51 -3.46
C TRP A 294 1.62 -23.69 -4.34
N ASN A 295 1.51 -23.46 -5.64
CA ASN A 295 1.30 -24.51 -6.64
C ASN A 295 2.59 -25.27 -6.98
N ILE A 296 3.16 -25.94 -5.97
CA ILE A 296 4.44 -26.65 -6.09
C ILE A 296 4.22 -28.03 -6.71
N ARG A 297 5.01 -28.34 -7.75
CA ARG A 297 5.03 -29.66 -8.39
C ARG A 297 6.40 -29.99 -9.00
N PRO A 298 6.80 -31.27 -9.07
CA PRO A 298 8.03 -31.67 -9.75
C PRO A 298 8.07 -31.16 -11.20
N GLY A 299 9.25 -30.69 -11.64
CA GLY A 299 9.47 -30.18 -13.00
C GLY A 299 8.99 -28.74 -13.26
N MET A 300 8.47 -28.04 -12.25
CA MET A 300 8.17 -26.61 -12.37
C MET A 300 9.42 -25.75 -12.51
N LYS A 301 9.26 -24.51 -13.01
CA LYS A 301 10.30 -23.49 -12.86
C LYS A 301 10.43 -23.11 -11.38
N PRO A 302 11.65 -23.02 -10.82
CA PRO A 302 11.83 -22.60 -9.43
C PRO A 302 11.21 -21.23 -9.17
N ILE A 303 10.56 -21.10 -8.01
CA ILE A 303 10.05 -19.84 -7.49
C ILE A 303 11.25 -19.00 -7.08
N LYS A 304 11.47 -17.90 -7.81
CA LYS A 304 12.59 -17.00 -7.56
C LYS A 304 12.31 -16.08 -6.38
N TRP A 305 13.31 -15.93 -5.53
CA TRP A 305 13.37 -15.00 -4.41
C TRP A 305 14.52 -14.01 -4.62
N ILE A 306 14.22 -12.73 -4.49
CA ILE A 306 15.21 -11.66 -4.54
C ILE A 306 15.55 -11.25 -3.11
N ILE A 307 16.83 -11.27 -2.77
CA ILE A 307 17.33 -10.65 -1.53
C ILE A 307 17.72 -9.22 -1.90
N THR A 308 17.21 -8.22 -1.21
CA THR A 308 17.54 -6.83 -1.50
C THR A 308 19.05 -6.59 -1.36
N ASP A 309 19.63 -5.85 -2.30
CA ASP A 309 21.05 -5.48 -2.35
C ASP A 309 21.56 -4.75 -1.10
N THR A 310 20.67 -4.19 -0.31
CA THR A 310 20.93 -3.67 1.04
C THR A 310 21.58 -4.68 1.99
N VAL A 311 21.41 -6.00 1.78
CA VAL A 311 22.15 -7.03 2.54
C VAL A 311 23.67 -6.90 2.41
N LEU A 312 24.15 -6.33 1.28
CA LEU A 312 25.58 -6.20 1.00
C LEU A 312 26.25 -5.17 1.91
N SER A 313 25.52 -4.15 2.40
CA SER A 313 26.08 -3.20 3.36
C SER A 313 26.34 -3.88 4.70
N VAL A 314 25.44 -4.77 5.13
CA VAL A 314 25.60 -5.56 6.37
C VAL A 314 26.72 -6.59 6.21
N GLN A 315 26.83 -7.23 5.04
CA GLN A 315 27.94 -8.14 4.73
C GLN A 315 29.32 -7.44 4.75
N ALA A 316 29.37 -6.16 4.39
CA ALA A 316 30.59 -5.36 4.38
C ALA A 316 30.91 -4.71 5.73
N ASP A 317 30.00 -4.77 6.71
CA ASP A 317 30.20 -4.19 8.04
C ASP A 317 31.37 -4.91 8.75
N PRO A 318 32.40 -4.18 9.24
CA PRO A 318 33.51 -4.75 9.99
C PRO A 318 33.13 -5.67 11.15
N ARG A 319 31.97 -5.43 11.79
CA ARG A 319 31.46 -6.24 12.90
C ARG A 319 31.08 -7.65 12.49
N PHE A 320 30.73 -7.87 11.22
CA PHE A 320 30.18 -9.13 10.71
C PHE A 320 31.05 -9.80 9.64
N GLN A 321 32.31 -9.39 9.49
CA GLN A 321 33.20 -9.90 8.44
C GLN A 321 33.43 -11.42 8.55
N GLN A 322 33.27 -12.00 9.74
CA GLN A 322 33.35 -13.43 9.99
C GLN A 322 32.14 -14.22 9.48
N TYR A 323 31.04 -13.56 9.13
CA TYR A 323 29.79 -14.19 8.74
C TYR A 323 29.52 -14.08 7.23
N ASP A 324 29.07 -15.18 6.64
CA ASP A 324 28.47 -15.20 5.30
C ASP A 324 26.98 -14.89 5.42
N VAL A 325 26.64 -13.61 5.60
CA VAL A 325 25.27 -13.11 5.78
C VAL A 325 24.45 -13.39 4.52
N VAL A 326 24.99 -13.07 3.35
CA VAL A 326 24.31 -13.29 2.06
C VAL A 326 23.99 -14.76 1.86
N GLY A 327 24.98 -15.64 2.06
CA GLY A 327 24.77 -17.07 1.92
C GLY A 327 23.86 -17.64 3.00
N ALA A 328 23.85 -17.10 4.22
CA ALA A 328 22.91 -17.52 5.26
C ALA A 328 21.46 -17.24 4.86
N VAL A 329 21.16 -16.02 4.39
CA VAL A 329 19.82 -15.66 3.90
C VAL A 329 19.43 -16.53 2.70
N LYS A 330 20.36 -16.73 1.75
CA LYS A 330 20.14 -17.62 0.60
C LYS A 330 19.83 -19.06 1.01
N ARG A 331 20.59 -19.62 1.96
CA ARG A 331 20.35 -20.97 2.52
C ARG A 331 19.00 -21.07 3.23
N GLY A 332 18.56 -20.01 3.92
CA GLY A 332 17.23 -19.95 4.54
C GLY A 332 16.09 -20.19 3.54
N VAL A 333 16.24 -19.72 2.29
CA VAL A 333 15.28 -19.98 1.21
C VAL A 333 15.50 -21.35 0.56
N GLU A 334 16.73 -21.64 0.15
CA GLU A 334 17.00 -22.78 -0.73
C GLU A 334 17.08 -24.13 -0.01
N SER A 335 17.27 -24.15 1.31
CA SER A 335 17.32 -25.40 2.10
C SER A 335 16.02 -26.21 2.03
N TRP A 336 14.87 -25.55 1.85
CA TRP A 336 13.58 -26.21 1.64
C TRP A 336 13.57 -27.13 0.41
N ASN A 337 14.43 -26.91 -0.58
CA ASN A 337 14.57 -27.80 -1.73
C ASN A 337 14.89 -29.24 -1.31
N GLN A 338 15.64 -29.43 -0.21
CA GLN A 338 15.93 -30.74 0.33
C GLN A 338 14.67 -31.42 0.89
N ALA A 339 13.81 -30.66 1.59
CA ALA A 339 12.56 -31.16 2.12
C ALA A 339 11.56 -31.57 1.01
N PHE A 340 11.55 -30.83 -0.10
CA PHE A 340 10.72 -31.17 -1.27
C PHE A 340 11.30 -32.30 -2.12
N GLY A 341 12.61 -32.57 -2.04
CA GLY A 341 13.30 -33.55 -2.87
C GLY A 341 13.56 -33.09 -4.32
N PHE A 342 13.28 -31.83 -4.65
CA PHE A 342 13.59 -31.20 -5.94
C PHE A 342 13.74 -29.67 -5.78
N LYS A 343 14.30 -29.00 -6.79
CA LYS A 343 14.50 -27.54 -6.75
C LYS A 343 13.15 -26.81 -6.89
N VAL A 344 12.66 -26.28 -5.78
CA VAL A 344 11.44 -25.46 -5.68
C VAL A 344 11.78 -23.98 -5.63
N PHE A 345 12.80 -23.60 -4.88
CA PHE A 345 13.21 -22.21 -4.67
C PHE A 345 14.61 -21.93 -5.21
N GLU A 346 14.80 -20.69 -5.63
CA GLU A 346 16.08 -20.14 -6.06
C GLU A 346 16.20 -18.72 -5.54
N ALA A 347 17.28 -18.41 -4.83
CA ALA A 347 17.51 -17.10 -4.24
C ALA A 347 18.76 -16.41 -4.82
N SER A 348 18.63 -15.13 -5.09
CA SER A 348 19.71 -14.28 -5.59
C SER A 348 19.61 -12.87 -5.03
N VAL A 349 20.75 -12.21 -4.84
CA VAL A 349 20.76 -10.78 -4.53
C VAL A 349 20.34 -9.99 -5.77
N GLY A 350 19.50 -8.97 -5.58
CA GLY A 350 19.04 -8.08 -6.64
C GLY A 350 18.64 -6.72 -6.11
N THR A 351 18.32 -5.81 -7.03
CA THR A 351 18.00 -4.42 -6.67
C THR A 351 16.82 -4.32 -5.70
N SER A 352 16.96 -3.46 -4.69
CA SER A 352 15.91 -3.10 -3.74
C SER A 352 14.76 -2.31 -4.36
N GLU A 353 14.91 -1.71 -5.54
CA GLU A 353 13.88 -0.82 -6.08
C GLU A 353 12.50 -1.46 -6.28
N GLY A 354 12.49 -2.75 -6.60
CA GLY A 354 11.29 -3.51 -6.96
C GLY A 354 10.71 -4.36 -5.84
N PHE A 355 11.00 -4.10 -4.56
CA PHE A 355 10.51 -4.97 -3.49
C PHE A 355 8.97 -4.99 -3.34
N ALA A 356 8.30 -3.94 -3.82
CA ALA A 356 6.84 -3.84 -3.85
C ALA A 356 6.21 -4.45 -5.12
N ASP A 357 7.00 -4.95 -6.06
CA ASP A 357 6.49 -5.52 -7.31
C ASP A 357 5.73 -6.85 -7.07
N ASP A 358 4.54 -6.97 -7.68
CA ASP A 358 3.66 -8.14 -7.48
C ASP A 358 4.19 -9.46 -8.08
N ASP A 359 5.01 -9.36 -9.13
CA ASP A 359 5.61 -10.49 -9.83
C ASP A 359 6.92 -11.00 -9.20
N ARG A 360 7.32 -10.44 -8.04
CA ARG A 360 8.55 -10.83 -7.32
C ARG A 360 8.25 -11.37 -5.93
N ASN A 361 9.04 -12.36 -5.51
CA ASN A 361 9.16 -12.72 -4.09
C ASN A 361 10.42 -12.11 -3.55
N VAL A 362 10.34 -11.49 -2.37
CA VAL A 362 11.43 -10.63 -1.90
C VAL A 362 11.72 -10.83 -0.42
N ILE A 363 13.00 -10.95 -0.10
CA ILE A 363 13.52 -10.75 1.25
C ILE A 363 14.05 -9.32 1.31
N ILE A 364 13.33 -8.48 2.04
CA ILE A 364 13.70 -7.12 2.35
C ILE A 364 14.63 -7.20 3.55
N PHE A 365 15.92 -7.03 3.30
CA PHE A 365 16.96 -7.02 4.33
C PHE A 365 17.29 -5.58 4.70
N ASP A 366 16.74 -5.11 5.81
CA ASP A 366 16.94 -3.75 6.29
C ASP A 366 18.23 -3.64 7.11
N PRO A 367 19.21 -2.82 6.70
CA PRO A 367 20.41 -2.61 7.51
C PRO A 367 20.11 -1.89 8.83
N ASP A 368 18.96 -1.24 8.97
CA ASP A 368 18.56 -0.59 10.21
C ASP A 368 18.05 -1.60 11.25
N ALA A 369 18.80 -1.74 12.35
CA ALA A 369 18.46 -2.60 13.46
C ALA A 369 17.29 -2.08 14.34
N SER A 370 16.77 -0.87 14.09
CA SER A 370 15.84 -0.19 15.01
C SER A 370 14.44 -0.80 15.11
N ALA A 371 13.92 -1.42 14.04
CA ALA A 371 12.52 -1.86 14.00
C ALA A 371 12.20 -2.98 15.00
N GLY A 372 13.18 -3.79 15.41
CA GLY A 372 12.99 -4.76 16.51
C GLY A 372 12.06 -5.95 16.24
N PHE A 373 11.67 -6.20 15.00
CA PHE A 373 10.85 -7.35 14.60
C PHE A 373 11.16 -7.80 13.18
N ALA A 374 10.71 -9.01 12.83
CA ALA A 374 10.65 -9.52 11.46
C ALA A 374 9.24 -10.01 11.17
N PHE A 375 8.82 -9.95 9.91
CA PHE A 375 7.52 -10.46 9.52
C PHE A 375 7.53 -11.04 8.10
N ALA A 376 6.55 -11.90 7.85
CA ALA A 376 6.25 -12.40 6.51
C ALA A 376 4.82 -12.04 6.13
N ASN A 377 4.63 -11.75 4.85
CA ASN A 377 3.32 -11.57 4.26
C ASN A 377 3.25 -12.21 2.87
N TRP A 378 2.04 -12.44 2.38
CA TRP A 378 1.82 -13.00 1.05
C TRP A 378 0.67 -12.33 0.32
N ARG A 379 0.55 -12.73 -0.94
CA ARG A 379 -0.51 -12.39 -1.87
C ARG A 379 -1.10 -13.70 -2.35
N THR A 380 -2.38 -13.92 -2.08
CA THR A 380 -3.09 -15.15 -2.41
C THR A 380 -4.18 -14.88 -3.44
N ASN A 381 -4.53 -15.87 -4.25
CA ASN A 381 -5.84 -15.89 -4.90
C ASN A 381 -6.89 -16.07 -3.79
N PRO A 382 -7.74 -15.07 -3.51
CA PRO A 382 -8.69 -15.19 -2.40
C PRO A 382 -9.63 -16.38 -2.60
N ASN A 383 -10.04 -16.69 -3.84
CA ASN A 383 -11.02 -17.74 -4.13
C ASN A 383 -10.48 -19.17 -3.90
N THR A 384 -9.17 -19.38 -4.00
CA THR A 384 -8.56 -20.73 -4.01
C THR A 384 -7.41 -20.93 -3.04
N ALA A 385 -7.00 -19.86 -2.35
CA ALA A 385 -5.85 -19.82 -1.45
C ALA A 385 -4.49 -20.13 -2.12
N GLU A 386 -4.41 -20.09 -3.46
CA GLU A 386 -3.12 -20.22 -4.17
C GLU A 386 -2.23 -19.03 -3.84
N ILE A 387 -1.04 -19.27 -3.28
CA ILE A 387 -0.05 -18.22 -3.06
C ILE A 387 0.53 -17.81 -4.41
N ARG A 388 0.44 -16.51 -4.71
CA ARG A 388 0.93 -15.88 -5.96
C ARG A 388 2.24 -15.14 -5.76
N GLY A 389 2.51 -14.68 -4.56
CA GLY A 389 3.67 -13.87 -4.19
C GLY A 389 3.86 -13.83 -2.69
N ALA A 390 5.09 -13.68 -2.22
CA ALA A 390 5.38 -13.51 -0.80
C ALA A 390 6.56 -12.54 -0.57
N SER A 391 6.57 -11.91 0.60
CA SER A 391 7.69 -11.10 1.04
C SER A 391 8.01 -11.35 2.50
N VAL A 392 9.28 -11.17 2.84
CA VAL A 392 9.81 -11.27 4.20
C VAL A 392 10.56 -9.98 4.49
N TYR A 393 10.22 -9.31 5.59
CA TYR A 393 11.02 -8.23 6.16
C TYR A 393 11.85 -8.79 7.30
N ILE A 394 13.16 -8.53 7.24
CA ILE A 394 14.12 -8.84 8.29
C ILE A 394 15.14 -7.70 8.36
N ASN A 395 15.68 -7.44 9.55
CA ASN A 395 16.68 -6.41 9.73
C ASN A 395 17.98 -6.91 10.37
N ALA A 396 19.01 -6.06 10.36
CA ALA A 396 20.35 -6.37 10.88
C ALA A 396 20.37 -6.74 12.38
N LEU A 397 19.34 -6.36 13.16
CA LEU A 397 19.29 -6.64 14.60
C LEU A 397 19.35 -8.14 14.91
N TRP A 398 18.78 -8.98 14.05
CA TRP A 398 18.81 -10.43 14.24
C TRP A 398 20.22 -11.00 14.16
N LEU A 399 21.08 -10.39 13.34
CA LEU A 399 22.50 -10.74 13.26
C LEU A 399 23.26 -10.20 14.47
N GLU A 400 23.02 -8.96 14.88
CA GLU A 400 23.61 -8.36 16.09
C GLU A 400 23.36 -9.20 17.35
N LEU A 401 22.13 -9.69 17.51
CA LEU A 401 21.77 -10.54 18.65
C LEU A 401 22.43 -11.93 18.56
N ALA A 402 22.47 -12.52 17.37
CA ALA A 402 23.12 -13.82 17.18
C ALA A 402 24.62 -13.72 17.50
N ASP A 403 25.32 -12.74 16.93
CA ASP A 403 26.73 -12.45 17.20
C ASP A 403 26.99 -12.31 18.71
N GLY A 404 26.20 -11.47 19.39
CA GLY A 404 26.31 -11.28 20.84
C GLY A 404 25.92 -12.49 21.71
N ASP A 405 25.09 -13.42 21.22
CA ASP A 405 24.74 -14.64 21.94
C ASP A 405 25.79 -15.76 21.78
N PHE A 406 26.55 -15.74 20.68
CA PHE A 406 27.63 -16.70 20.40
C PHE A 406 29.00 -16.21 20.88
N GLU A 407 29.17 -14.93 21.20
CA GLU A 407 30.30 -14.40 21.96
C GLU A 407 30.08 -14.54 23.48
N SER A 408 31.13 -14.95 24.21
CA SER A 408 31.07 -15.34 25.62
C SER A 408 30.81 -14.21 26.64
N ASP A 409 30.45 -12.99 26.22
CA ASP A 409 30.25 -11.87 27.13
C ASP A 409 28.77 -11.50 27.31
N VAL A 410 28.19 -12.13 28.33
CA VAL A 410 26.81 -11.94 28.80
C VAL A 410 26.51 -10.49 29.23
N GLN A 411 27.52 -9.61 29.39
CA GLN A 411 27.33 -8.23 29.86
C GLN A 411 26.89 -7.23 28.78
N ALA A 412 27.03 -7.54 27.48
CA ALA A 412 26.45 -6.72 26.41
C ALA A 412 24.91 -6.87 26.31
N ARG A 413 24.34 -7.88 26.99
CA ARG A 413 22.93 -8.29 26.91
C ARG A 413 21.89 -7.35 27.55
N VAL A 414 22.18 -6.07 27.82
CA VAL A 414 21.25 -5.20 28.59
C VAL A 414 20.99 -3.81 27.96
N ALA A 415 21.56 -3.48 26.79
CA ALA A 415 21.29 -2.19 26.14
C ALA A 415 20.30 -2.24 24.95
N ALA A 416 19.76 -3.40 24.58
CA ALA A 416 18.70 -3.49 23.58
C ALA A 416 17.37 -3.06 24.21
N LYS A 417 17.04 -1.77 24.10
CA LYS A 417 15.74 -1.22 24.48
C LYS A 417 14.66 -1.78 23.55
N VAL A 418 14.00 -2.86 23.95
CA VAL A 418 12.67 -3.19 23.44
C VAL A 418 11.71 -2.18 24.10
N LYS A 419 11.28 -1.15 23.37
CA LYS A 419 10.10 -0.37 23.76
C LYS A 419 8.93 -1.36 23.79
N ASN A 420 8.07 -1.26 24.80
CA ASN A 420 6.83 -2.03 24.88
C ASN A 420 6.13 -2.07 23.51
N ARG A 421 5.56 -3.22 23.18
CA ARG A 421 4.69 -3.44 21.99
C ARG A 421 3.59 -2.37 21.96
N ALA A 422 3.85 -1.24 21.32
CA ALA A 422 2.81 -0.33 20.90
C ALA A 422 2.04 -1.06 19.80
N LYS A 423 0.72 -0.93 19.79
CA LYS A 423 -0.06 -1.42 18.66
C LYS A 423 0.36 -0.60 17.44
N THR A 424 1.02 -1.23 16.49
CA THR A 424 1.44 -0.63 15.22
C THR A 424 0.23 -0.02 14.52
N PRO A 425 0.19 1.31 14.30
CA PRO A 425 -0.78 1.91 13.39
C PRO A 425 -0.69 1.20 12.04
N LYS A 426 -1.83 0.87 11.44
CA LYS A 426 -1.88 0.16 10.15
C LYS A 426 -2.62 0.99 9.12
N MET A 427 -2.24 0.84 7.86
CA MET A 427 -2.93 1.46 6.75
C MET A 427 -3.78 0.42 5.99
N SER A 428 -4.96 0.82 5.55
CA SER A 428 -5.77 0.11 4.58
C SER A 428 -6.08 1.03 3.38
N TRP A 429 -6.44 0.45 2.24
CA TRP A 429 -6.80 1.21 1.04
C TRP A 429 -7.95 0.53 0.32
N GLY A 430 -9.07 1.21 0.07
CA GLY A 430 -10.19 0.60 -0.69
C GLY A 430 -10.72 -0.70 -0.07
N GLY A 431 -10.54 -0.86 1.25
CA GLY A 431 -10.84 -2.10 1.98
C GLY A 431 -9.75 -3.18 1.93
N PHE A 432 -8.65 -2.99 1.20
CA PHE A 432 -7.43 -3.80 1.35
C PHE A 432 -6.83 -3.54 2.73
N ASP A 433 -6.76 -4.56 3.58
CA ASP A 433 -6.16 -4.50 4.91
C ASP A 433 -4.97 -5.48 5.01
N SER A 434 -4.06 -5.22 5.95
CA SER A 434 -2.89 -6.08 6.17
C SER A 434 -2.85 -6.62 7.60
N GLY A 435 -2.79 -7.94 7.72
CA GLY A 435 -2.26 -8.63 8.89
C GLY A 435 -0.89 -9.22 8.57
N HIS A 436 0.09 -9.05 9.46
CA HIS A 436 1.28 -9.91 9.40
C HIS A 436 0.83 -11.34 9.70
N LEU A 437 1.15 -12.26 8.78
CA LEU A 437 0.70 -13.65 8.90
C LEU A 437 1.61 -14.43 9.85
N CYS A 438 2.88 -14.04 9.86
CA CYS A 438 3.84 -14.37 10.89
C CYS A 438 4.53 -13.08 11.30
N GLU A 439 4.46 -12.75 12.58
CA GLU A 439 5.26 -11.71 13.21
C GLU A 439 6.15 -12.41 14.22
N LEU A 440 7.46 -12.25 14.06
CA LEU A 440 8.42 -12.70 15.05
C LEU A 440 8.88 -11.46 15.82
N PRO A 441 8.26 -11.15 16.96
CA PRO A 441 8.84 -10.17 17.86
C PRO A 441 10.14 -10.74 18.41
N LEU A 442 11.07 -9.88 18.80
CA LEU A 442 12.19 -10.33 19.62
C LEU A 442 11.66 -11.04 20.87
N PRO A 443 12.25 -12.18 21.27
CA PRO A 443 12.01 -12.71 22.59
C PRO A 443 12.30 -11.62 23.61
N SER A 444 11.37 -11.36 24.53
CA SER A 444 11.76 -10.69 25.77
C SER A 444 12.86 -11.55 26.39
N LEU A 445 14.05 -11.00 26.57
CA LEU A 445 15.10 -11.68 27.31
C LEU A 445 14.55 -11.95 28.73
N ARG A 446 14.05 -13.17 28.93
CA ARG A 446 13.52 -13.85 30.14
C ARG A 446 13.00 -12.96 31.29
N GLU A 447 11.80 -13.30 31.79
CA GLU A 447 11.20 -12.75 33.01
C GLU A 447 12.23 -12.62 34.16
N GLY A 448 12.54 -11.38 34.53
CA GLY A 448 13.52 -11.04 35.56
C GLY A 448 14.09 -9.64 35.46
N ALA A 449 14.07 -9.02 34.27
CA ALA A 449 14.55 -7.65 34.07
C ALA A 449 13.62 -6.58 34.68
N SER A 450 12.31 -6.82 34.69
CA SER A 450 11.29 -5.94 35.30
C SER A 450 11.41 -5.83 36.83
N ALA A 451 11.81 -6.90 37.51
CA ALA A 451 11.98 -6.91 38.97
C ALA A 451 13.18 -6.06 39.45
N LYS A 452 14.18 -5.81 38.59
CA LYS A 452 15.29 -4.88 38.88
C LYS A 452 14.89 -3.42 38.72
N HIS A 453 13.92 -3.12 37.84
CA HIS A 453 13.46 -1.75 37.61
C HIS A 453 12.59 -1.24 38.78
N GLU A 454 11.83 -2.11 39.44
CA GLU A 454 11.10 -1.77 40.67
C GLU A 454 12.03 -1.48 41.86
N LYS A 455 13.16 -2.20 41.96
CA LYS A 455 14.18 -1.96 42.99
C LYS A 455 14.99 -0.68 42.75
N LEU A 456 15.13 -0.24 41.50
CA LEU A 456 15.79 1.03 41.15
C LEU A 456 14.87 2.24 41.38
N LYS A 457 13.56 2.12 41.13
CA LYS A 457 12.58 3.15 41.51
C LYS A 457 12.50 3.36 43.02
N LYS A 458 12.72 2.31 43.82
CA LYS A 458 12.81 2.41 45.30
C LYS A 458 14.14 2.95 45.82
N LYS A 459 15.12 3.25 44.95
CA LYS A 459 16.47 3.68 45.36
C LYS A 459 16.93 5.00 44.74
N ALA A 460 16.03 5.76 44.12
CA ALA A 460 16.24 7.20 43.96
C ALA A 460 16.03 7.84 45.35
N PRO A 461 17.00 8.58 45.90
CA PRO A 461 16.73 9.40 47.07
C PRO A 461 15.68 10.44 46.70
N ASP A 462 14.70 10.65 47.57
CA ASP A 462 13.68 11.69 47.43
C ASP A 462 14.35 13.06 47.24
N ALA A 463 14.51 13.47 45.98
CA ALA A 463 14.97 14.81 45.61
C ALA A 463 14.03 15.91 46.14
N ALA A 464 12.82 15.54 46.57
CA ALA A 464 11.88 16.42 47.26
C ALA A 464 12.27 16.69 48.74
N ALA A 465 12.95 15.77 49.42
CA ALA A 465 13.38 15.97 50.82
C ALA A 465 14.62 16.88 50.92
N ALA A 466 15.58 16.73 50.00
CA ALA A 466 16.77 17.59 49.94
C ALA A 466 16.45 19.04 49.53
N ALA A 467 15.37 19.27 48.77
CA ALA A 467 14.93 20.61 48.39
C ALA A 467 14.21 21.36 49.53
N GLN A 468 13.55 20.65 50.46
CA GLN A 468 12.93 21.26 51.64
C GLN A 468 13.97 21.64 52.71
N GLU A 469 15.03 20.86 52.87
CA GLU A 469 16.08 21.14 53.85
C GLU A 469 16.97 22.34 53.46
N LEU A 470 17.20 22.55 52.16
CA LEU A 470 17.90 23.73 51.60
C LEU A 470 17.07 25.03 51.64
N ALA A 471 15.73 24.93 51.65
CA ALA A 471 14.84 26.08 51.77
C ALA A 471 14.70 26.57 53.22
N LEU A 472 14.84 25.66 54.21
CA LEU A 472 14.81 25.99 55.63
C LEU A 472 16.12 26.59 56.15
N THR A 473 17.28 26.17 55.62
CA THR A 473 18.59 26.74 56.00
C THR A 473 18.84 28.13 55.43
N ARG A 474 18.25 28.50 54.29
CA ARG A 474 18.36 29.88 53.73
C ARG A 474 17.45 30.91 54.41
N ARG A 475 16.49 30.49 55.25
CA ARG A 475 15.60 31.40 56.00
C ARG A 475 16.16 31.87 57.35
N TRP A 476 17.33 31.39 57.77
CA TRP A 476 17.99 31.79 59.02
C TRP A 476 19.25 32.65 58.81
N SER A 477 19.48 33.16 57.60
CA SER A 477 20.63 34.01 57.27
C SER A 477 20.25 35.42 56.78
N ALA A 478 18.99 35.83 56.95
CA ALA A 478 18.51 37.16 56.60
C ALA A 478 17.62 37.72 57.72
N THR A 479 18.25 38.03 58.85
CA THR A 479 17.94 39.13 59.78
C THR A 479 19.20 39.45 60.56
#